data_AF-A0A7X7PEY9-F1
#
_entry.id   AF-A0A7X7PEY9-F1
#
_cell.length_a   1.000
_cell.length_b   1.000
_cell.length_c   1.000
_cell.angle_alpha   90.00
_cell.angle_beta   90.00
_cell.angle_gamma   90.00
#
_symmetry.space_group_name_H-M   'P 1'
#
loop_
_entity.id
_entity.type
_entity.pdbx_description
1 polymer ?
#
loop_
_entity_poly.entity_id
_entity_poly.type
_entity_poly.pdbx_seq_one_letter_code
_entity_poly.pdbx_strand_id
1 'polypeptide(L)'
;MAEYERTREEQVGRVRATDIEPYTALRWVGTLFKAAAVFLFVAVIGQFVADLRYHGAVQLPAILGELARTLVLAVVLWGGGDLVRLMVQLGNDVRAERILLARLVHRTPPIERESAAEEDAAVSESVLAPSQERREPA
;
A
#
# COMPACT_ATOMS: atom_id res chain seq x y z
N MET A 1 -11.25 37.87 -4.33
CA MET A 1 -11.81 36.83 -3.43
C MET A 1 -11.64 35.41 -3.99
N ALA A 2 -11.80 35.16 -5.29
CA ALA A 2 -11.66 33.82 -5.89
C ALA A 2 -10.23 33.23 -5.95
N GLU A 3 -9.20 34.05 -5.71
CA GLU A 3 -7.78 33.63 -5.82
C GLU A 3 -7.23 32.98 -4.54
N TYR A 4 -7.88 33.18 -3.38
CA TYR A 4 -7.46 32.60 -2.10
C TYR A 4 -7.98 31.17 -1.89
N GLU A 5 -9.03 30.74 -2.60
CA GLU A 5 -9.54 29.37 -2.49
C GLU A 5 -8.68 28.35 -3.26
N ARG A 6 -8.15 28.71 -4.44
CA ARG A 6 -7.29 27.80 -5.22
C ARG A 6 -6.01 27.39 -4.51
N THR A 7 -5.39 28.30 -3.76
CA THR A 7 -4.14 28.01 -3.04
C THR A 7 -4.35 27.09 -1.82
N ARG A 8 -5.56 27.08 -1.25
CA ARG A 8 -5.90 26.21 -0.10
C ARG A 8 -6.19 24.79 -0.54
N GLU A 9 -6.82 24.60 -1.70
CA GLU A 9 -7.03 23.26 -2.29
C GLU A 9 -5.72 22.61 -2.74
N GLU A 10 -4.78 23.39 -3.31
CA GLU A 10 -3.44 22.90 -3.66
C GLU A 10 -2.57 22.56 -2.43
N GLN A 11 -2.78 23.21 -1.29
CA GLN A 11 -2.03 22.94 -0.05
C GLN A 11 -2.54 21.74 0.75
N VAL A 12 -3.80 21.33 0.60
CA VAL A 12 -4.35 20.17 1.32
C VAL A 12 -3.80 18.83 0.76
N GLY A 13 -3.14 18.82 -0.40
CA GLY A 13 -2.60 17.59 -1.03
C GLY A 13 -1.09 17.34 -0.88
N ARG A 14 -0.30 18.23 -0.28
CA ARG A 14 1.17 18.08 -0.29
C ARG A 14 1.65 17.23 0.88
N VAL A 15 1.72 15.90 0.69
CA VAL A 15 2.47 14.99 1.56
C VAL A 15 3.89 15.55 1.71
N ARG A 16 4.36 15.77 2.94
CA ARG A 16 5.70 16.31 3.19
C ARG A 16 6.72 15.33 2.61
N ALA A 17 7.63 15.82 1.77
CA ALA A 17 8.71 15.01 1.20
C ALA A 17 9.58 14.33 2.29
N THR A 18 9.57 14.87 3.51
CA THR A 18 10.24 14.33 4.70
C THR A 18 9.62 13.01 5.21
N ASP A 19 8.34 12.72 4.89
CA ASP A 19 7.68 11.44 5.23
C ASP A 19 7.92 10.36 4.16
N ILE A 20 8.62 10.70 3.06
CA ILE A 20 9.07 9.74 2.05
C ILE A 20 10.32 9.06 2.58
N GLU A 21 10.13 7.94 3.24
CA GLU A 21 11.23 7.05 3.55
C GLU A 21 11.84 6.53 2.24
N PRO A 22 13.18 6.61 2.06
CA PRO A 22 13.79 6.21 0.81
C PRO A 22 13.75 4.68 0.71
N TYR A 23 12.71 4.13 0.05
CA TYR A 23 12.68 2.74 -0.42
C TYR A 23 13.69 2.47 -1.56
N THR A 24 14.78 3.24 -1.61
CA THR A 24 15.85 3.12 -2.59
C THR A 24 16.44 1.72 -2.57
N ALA A 25 16.62 1.11 -1.39
CA ALA A 25 17.10 -0.26 -1.25
C ALA A 25 16.21 -1.28 -2.00
N LEU A 26 14.89 -1.23 -1.81
CA LEU A 26 13.95 -2.12 -2.51
C LEU A 26 13.95 -1.87 -4.03
N ARG A 27 14.09 -0.61 -4.46
CA ARG A 27 14.21 -0.27 -5.88
C ARG A 27 15.47 -0.88 -6.52
N TRP A 28 16.57 -0.94 -5.79
CA TRP A 28 17.79 -1.61 -6.22
C TRP A 28 17.61 -3.13 -6.33
N VAL A 29 16.87 -3.75 -5.40
CA VAL A 29 16.55 -5.20 -5.47
C VAL A 29 15.82 -5.56 -6.76
N GLY A 30 14.79 -4.79 -7.14
CA GLY A 30 14.07 -5.03 -8.40
C GLY A 30 14.97 -4.90 -9.64
N THR A 31 15.96 -4.00 -9.59
CA THR A 31 16.94 -3.82 -10.67
C THR A 31 17.95 -4.96 -10.71
N LEU A 32 18.38 -5.47 -9.56
CA LEU A 32 19.28 -6.61 -9.44
C LEU A 32 18.65 -7.89 -10.00
N PHE A 33 17.38 -8.17 -9.66
CA PHE A 33 16.63 -9.30 -10.21
C PHE A 33 16.51 -9.22 -11.73
N LYS A 34 16.23 -8.03 -12.25
CA LYS A 34 16.14 -7.80 -13.69
C LYS A 34 17.49 -8.00 -14.39
N ALA A 35 18.57 -7.49 -13.80
CA ALA A 35 19.93 -7.69 -14.32
C ALA A 35 20.33 -9.17 -14.30
N ALA A 36 20.02 -9.88 -13.20
CA ALA A 36 20.27 -11.32 -13.09
C ALA A 36 19.44 -12.12 -14.11
N ALA A 37 18.20 -11.73 -14.39
CA ALA A 37 17.36 -12.36 -15.42
C ALA A 37 17.92 -12.17 -16.83
N VAL A 38 18.40 -10.96 -17.17
CA VAL A 38 19.08 -10.70 -18.44
C VAL A 38 20.36 -11.52 -18.55
N PHE A 39 21.18 -11.51 -17.49
CA PHE A 39 22.42 -12.28 -17.44
C PHE A 39 22.15 -13.77 -17.64
N LEU A 40 21.16 -14.32 -16.93
CA LEU A 40 20.74 -15.70 -17.06
C LEU A 40 20.25 -16.01 -18.47
N PHE A 41 19.45 -15.12 -19.08
CA PHE A 41 18.98 -15.31 -20.46
C PHE A 41 20.14 -15.38 -21.46
N VAL A 42 21.14 -14.52 -21.32
CA VAL A 42 22.36 -14.57 -22.15
C VAL A 42 23.14 -15.86 -21.91
N ALA A 43 23.29 -16.27 -20.64
CA ALA A 43 23.95 -17.53 -20.29
C ALA A 43 23.24 -18.74 -20.91
N VAL A 44 21.91 -18.76 -20.89
CA VAL A 44 21.08 -19.81 -21.49
C VAL A 44 21.30 -19.89 -23.01
N ILE A 45 21.38 -18.76 -23.71
CA ILE A 45 21.71 -18.75 -25.15
C ILE A 45 23.10 -19.33 -25.38
N GLY A 46 24.09 -18.91 -24.57
CA GLY A 46 25.47 -19.41 -24.66
C GLY A 46 25.55 -20.92 -24.43
N GLN A 47 24.88 -21.41 -23.40
CA GLN A 47 24.77 -22.84 -23.08
C GLN A 47 24.11 -23.60 -24.24
N PHE A 48 22.98 -23.12 -24.78
CA PHE A 48 22.29 -23.76 -25.89
C PHE A 48 23.20 -23.92 -27.13
N VAL A 49 23.97 -22.87 -27.48
CA VAL A 49 24.92 -22.93 -28.59
C VAL A 49 26.06 -23.92 -28.31
N ALA A 50 26.57 -23.94 -27.07
CA ALA A 50 27.60 -24.89 -26.67
C ALA A 50 27.09 -26.34 -26.75
N ASP A 51 25.93 -26.63 -26.18
CA ASP A 51 25.34 -27.96 -26.16
C ASP A 51 25.06 -28.48 -27.57
N LEU A 52 24.57 -27.61 -28.46
CA LEU A 52 24.36 -27.95 -29.86
C LEU A 52 25.67 -28.29 -30.59
N ARG A 53 26.77 -27.59 -30.26
CA ARG A 53 28.09 -27.82 -30.84
C ARG A 53 28.74 -29.12 -30.35
N TYR A 54 28.60 -29.47 -29.07
CA TYR A 54 29.31 -30.61 -28.47
C TYR A 54 28.51 -31.92 -28.54
N HIS A 55 27.21 -31.87 -28.33
CA HIS A 55 26.38 -33.08 -28.17
C HIS A 55 25.56 -33.43 -29.42
N GLY A 56 25.43 -32.49 -30.37
CA GLY A 56 24.72 -32.69 -31.62
C GLY A 56 23.24 -33.04 -31.44
N ALA A 57 22.62 -33.60 -32.50
CA ALA A 57 21.17 -33.74 -32.55
C ALA A 57 20.58 -34.87 -31.68
N VAL A 58 21.42 -35.78 -31.18
CA VAL A 58 21.01 -36.98 -30.44
C VAL A 58 20.44 -36.64 -29.06
N GLN A 59 20.88 -35.52 -28.46
CA GLN A 59 20.45 -35.08 -27.13
C GLN A 59 19.40 -33.97 -27.14
N LEU A 60 18.78 -33.69 -28.30
CA LEU A 60 17.78 -32.62 -28.44
C LEU A 60 16.70 -32.64 -27.35
N PRO A 61 16.09 -33.79 -27.00
CA PRO A 61 15.03 -33.82 -25.99
C PRO A 61 15.51 -33.40 -24.59
N ALA A 62 16.72 -33.82 -24.20
CA ALA A 62 17.30 -33.46 -22.90
C ALA A 62 17.67 -31.97 -22.86
N ILE A 63 18.32 -31.47 -23.91
CA ILE A 63 18.71 -30.06 -24.04
C ILE A 63 17.46 -29.16 -24.02
N LEU A 64 16.36 -29.55 -24.69
CA LEU A 64 15.10 -28.79 -24.66
C LEU A 64 14.47 -28.74 -23.26
N GLY A 65 14.52 -29.84 -22.50
CA GLY A 65 14.00 -29.88 -21.14
C GLY A 65 14.77 -28.95 -20.20
N GLU A 66 16.10 -28.96 -20.31
CA GLU A 66 16.96 -28.09 -19.53
C GLU A 66 16.84 -26.61 -19.95
N LEU A 67 16.74 -26.34 -21.25
CA LEU A 67 16.45 -25.03 -21.79
C LEU A 67 15.11 -24.48 -21.27
N ALA A 68 14.05 -25.29 -21.30
CA ALA A 68 12.74 -24.89 -20.81
C ALA A 68 12.78 -24.55 -19.32
N ARG A 69 13.44 -25.38 -18.50
CA ARG A 69 13.59 -25.15 -17.05
C ARG A 69 14.33 -23.85 -16.77
N THR A 70 15.44 -23.60 -17.44
CA THR A 70 16.26 -22.40 -17.24
C THR A 70 15.58 -21.14 -17.78
N LEU A 71 14.85 -21.23 -18.90
CA LEU A 71 14.03 -20.14 -19.41
C LEU A 71 12.89 -19.78 -18.46
N VAL A 72 12.18 -20.77 -17.90
CA VAL A 72 11.14 -20.52 -16.89
C VAL A 72 11.74 -19.79 -15.70
N LEU A 73 12.93 -20.20 -15.22
CA LEU A 73 13.63 -19.51 -14.14
C LEU A 73 13.95 -18.06 -14.51
N ALA A 74 14.41 -17.79 -15.73
CA ALA A 74 14.69 -16.42 -16.19
C ALA A 74 13.43 -15.55 -16.23
N VAL A 75 12.30 -16.09 -16.71
CA VAL A 75 11.00 -15.39 -16.73
C VAL A 75 10.50 -15.11 -15.31
N VAL A 76 10.60 -16.09 -14.41
CA VAL A 76 10.23 -15.92 -13.00
C VAL A 76 11.09 -14.85 -12.34
N LEU A 77 12.40 -14.84 -12.62
CA LEU A 77 13.32 -13.87 -12.06
C LEU A 77 13.01 -12.44 -12.57
N TRP A 78 12.66 -12.32 -13.85
CA TRP A 78 12.21 -11.06 -14.44
C TRP A 78 10.91 -10.57 -13.80
N GLY A 79 9.91 -11.45 -13.68
CA GLY A 79 8.63 -11.17 -13.03
C GLY A 79 8.80 -10.81 -11.55
N GLY A 80 9.71 -11.48 -10.83
CA GLY A 80 10.06 -11.14 -9.45
C GLY A 80 10.64 -9.72 -9.33
N GLY A 81 11.50 -9.32 -10.27
CA GLY A 81 12.01 -7.95 -10.32
C GLY A 81 10.91 -6.90 -10.57
N ASP A 82 9.90 -7.24 -11.37
CA ASP A 82 8.73 -6.38 -11.62
C ASP A 82 7.79 -6.32 -10.41
N LEU A 83 7.53 -7.46 -9.77
CA LEU A 83 6.74 -7.57 -8.55
C LEU A 83 7.31 -6.69 -7.42
N VAL A 84 8.62 -6.66 -7.25
CA VAL A 84 9.27 -5.78 -6.26
C VAL A 84 8.97 -4.31 -6.55
N ARG A 85 8.95 -3.90 -7.82
CA ARG A 85 8.61 -2.52 -8.20
C ARG A 85 7.15 -2.21 -7.88
N LEU A 86 6.24 -3.15 -8.14
CA LEU A 86 4.83 -3.02 -7.78
C LEU A 86 4.62 -2.93 -6.27
N MET A 87 5.36 -3.72 -5.47
CA MET A 87 5.29 -3.64 -4.01
C MET A 87 5.73 -2.29 -3.46
N VAL A 88 6.71 -1.63 -4.08
CA VAL A 88 7.10 -0.27 -3.70
C VAL A 88 5.98 0.73 -3.98
N GLN A 89 5.28 0.60 -5.11
CA GLN A 89 4.13 1.46 -5.42
C GLN A 89 2.98 1.23 -4.44
N LEU A 90 2.64 -0.03 -4.18
CA LEU A 90 1.59 -0.40 -3.23
C LEU A 90 1.88 0.13 -1.81
N GLY A 91 3.14 0.07 -1.36
CA GLY A 91 3.53 0.62 -0.07
C GLY A 91 3.32 2.13 0.03
N ASN A 92 3.54 2.86 -1.07
CA ASN A 92 3.26 4.29 -1.13
C ASN A 92 1.75 4.56 -1.12
N ASP A 93 0.96 3.80 -1.86
CA ASP A 93 -0.49 3.97 -1.96
C ASP A 93 -1.18 3.70 -0.61
N VAL A 94 -0.80 2.63 0.08
CA VAL A 94 -1.32 2.30 1.42
C VAL A 94 -0.98 3.39 2.43
N ARG A 95 0.22 3.99 2.35
CA ARG A 95 0.59 5.11 3.23
C ARG A 95 -0.26 6.34 2.94
N ALA A 96 -0.48 6.68 1.67
CA ALA A 96 -1.33 7.80 1.28
C ALA A 96 -2.76 7.60 1.77
N GLU A 97 -3.31 6.39 1.64
CA GLU A 97 -4.63 6.02 2.15
C GLU A 97 -4.73 6.22 3.67
N ARG A 98 -3.75 5.75 4.44
CA ARG A 98 -3.72 5.94 5.91
C ARG A 98 -3.73 7.41 6.30
N ILE A 99 -3.00 8.27 5.58
CA ILE A 99 -2.98 9.71 5.84
C ILE A 99 -4.35 10.33 5.52
N LEU A 100 -4.98 9.94 4.41
CA LEU A 100 -6.30 10.44 4.02
C LEU A 100 -7.38 10.01 5.02
N LEU A 101 -7.38 8.74 5.43
CA LEU A 101 -8.31 8.20 6.43
C LEU A 101 -8.14 8.91 7.78
N ALA A 102 -6.91 9.11 8.25
CA ALA A 102 -6.66 9.84 9.49
C ALA A 102 -7.22 11.28 9.45
N ARG A 103 -7.07 11.95 8.30
CA ARG A 103 -7.64 13.31 8.10
C ARG A 103 -9.17 13.30 8.02
N LEU A 104 -9.76 12.28 7.39
CA LEU A 104 -11.21 12.15 7.30
C LEU A 104 -11.82 11.91 8.68
N VAL A 105 -11.26 10.97 9.45
CA VAL A 105 -11.68 10.68 10.84
C VAL A 105 -11.59 11.92 11.72
N HIS A 106 -10.53 12.73 11.57
CA HIS A 106 -10.39 13.95 12.36
C HIS A 106 -11.36 15.08 11.94
N ARG A 107 -11.86 15.06 10.70
CA ARG A 107 -12.87 16.03 10.21
C ARG A 107 -14.30 15.62 10.52
N THR A 108 -14.56 14.35 10.81
CA THR A 108 -15.88 13.90 11.25
C THR A 108 -16.05 14.33 12.71
N PRO A 109 -16.95 15.28 13.03
CA PRO A 109 -17.24 15.60 14.43
C PRO A 109 -17.73 14.33 15.12
N PRO A 110 -17.34 14.09 16.39
CA PRO A 110 -17.88 12.96 17.14
C PRO A 110 -19.40 13.05 17.07
N ILE A 111 -20.05 11.98 16.60
CA ILE A 111 -21.51 11.86 16.67
C ILE A 111 -21.86 12.11 18.13
N GLU A 112 -22.58 13.20 18.38
CA GLU A 112 -22.86 13.79 19.69
C GLU A 112 -23.25 12.68 20.68
N ARG A 113 -22.28 12.21 21.47
CA ARG A 113 -22.55 11.49 22.71
C ARG A 113 -22.93 12.47 23.83
N GLU A 114 -22.79 13.76 23.57
CA GLU A 114 -23.10 14.85 24.47
C GLU A 114 -24.61 15.05 24.61
N SER A 115 -25.37 14.99 23.50
CA SER A 115 -26.84 15.05 23.56
C SER A 115 -27.46 13.84 24.26
N ALA A 116 -26.93 12.64 24.04
CA ALA A 116 -27.42 11.42 24.71
C ALA A 116 -27.10 11.40 26.21
N ALA A 117 -25.94 11.92 26.64
CA ALA A 117 -25.55 11.98 28.05
C ALA A 117 -26.28 13.10 28.81
N GLU A 118 -26.57 14.21 28.14
CA GLU A 118 -27.33 15.34 28.69
C GLU A 118 -28.83 15.01 28.79
N GLU A 119 -29.36 14.24 27.83
CA GLU A 119 -30.73 13.71 27.84
C GLU A 119 -30.92 12.62 28.93
N ASP A 120 -29.96 11.70 29.11
CA ASP A 120 -30.00 10.71 30.22
C ASP A 120 -29.84 11.35 31.61
N ALA A 121 -29.05 12.42 31.72
CA ALA A 121 -28.88 13.18 32.96
C ALA A 121 -30.14 13.99 33.29
N ALA A 122 -30.75 14.65 32.31
CA ALA A 122 -32.01 15.40 32.48
C ALA A 122 -33.19 14.47 32.80
N VAL A 123 -33.26 13.29 32.16
CA VAL A 123 -34.26 12.27 32.48
C VAL A 123 -34.04 11.72 33.89
N SER A 124 -32.79 11.44 34.29
CA SER A 124 -32.49 10.97 35.65
C SER A 124 -32.80 12.01 36.73
N GLU A 125 -32.53 13.30 36.47
CA GLU A 125 -32.86 14.40 37.40
C GLU A 125 -34.38 14.59 37.55
N SER A 126 -35.13 14.45 36.44
CA SER A 126 -36.60 14.47 36.46
C SER A 126 -37.24 13.28 37.18
N VAL A 127 -36.56 12.11 37.17
CA VAL A 127 -37.02 10.87 37.82
C VAL A 127 -36.60 10.82 39.29
N LEU A 128 -35.48 11.45 39.67
CA LEU A 128 -34.99 11.49 41.05
C LEU A 128 -35.55 12.65 41.89
N ALA A 129 -36.08 13.73 41.29
CA ALA A 129 -36.72 14.80 42.03
C ALA A 129 -38.07 14.31 42.60
N PRO A 130 -38.18 14.02 43.91
CA PRO A 130 -39.46 13.66 44.48
C PRO A 130 -40.31 14.93 44.51
N SER A 131 -41.59 14.77 44.22
CA SER A 131 -42.67 15.72 44.43
C SER A 131 -42.63 16.38 45.82
N GLN A 132 -41.82 17.42 45.96
CA GLN A 132 -41.72 18.38 47.05
C GLN A 132 -41.79 19.73 46.31
N GLU A 133 -42.75 20.63 46.46
CA GLU A 133 -43.54 20.96 47.62
C GLU A 133 -44.60 21.96 47.10
N ARG A 134 -45.88 21.56 47.04
CA ARG A 134 -46.99 22.54 47.11
C ARG A 134 -47.72 22.30 48.43
N ARG A 135 -47.00 22.49 49.52
CA ARG A 135 -47.57 22.98 50.76
C ARG A 135 -47.21 24.45 50.80
N GLU A 136 -48.19 25.33 50.81
CA GLU A 136 -48.12 26.45 51.73
C GLU A 136 -49.51 26.83 52.26
N PRO A 137 -49.57 27.38 53.48
CA PRO A 137 -50.77 27.48 54.30
C PRO A 137 -51.35 28.91 54.37
N ALA A 138 -52.68 29.00 54.50
CA ALA A 138 -53.38 29.99 55.34
C ALA A 138 -54.87 29.61 55.39
#